data_AF-A0A177PMW9-F1
#
_entry.id   AF-A0A177PMW9-F1
#
_cell.length_a   1.000
_cell.length_b   1.000
_cell.length_c   1.000
_cell.angle_alpha   90.00
_cell.angle_beta   90.00
_cell.angle_gamma   90.00
#
_symmetry.space_group_name_H-M   'P 1'
#
loop_
_entity.id
_entity.type
_entity.pdbx_description
1 polymer ?
#
loop_
_entity_poly.entity_id
_entity_poly.type
_entity_poly.pdbx_seq_one_letter_code
_entity_poly.pdbx_strand_id
1 'polypeptide(L)'
;ARVIPIILRHCDWKYAIFGSLLAAPTDGRPIQSWPNLDEAFLNVVTMIRSALPASRPPQMPLSLASTPSSLPVIGREPRSSNLRISQSFTEVDKDRFLEDAFSHMSRFFANSLHELEARNAAIKTAFKSIDANRFTAVVYRDGKAMARCKIVLGGMFGKGISFSYNDQASDSSSNEHLSVDADEQGLYLKSLGMASMGRNRDRHLTCDGGSEYYWSLLMDPLQRTR
;
A
#
# COMPACT_ATOMS: atom_id res chain seq x y z
N ALA A 1 4.19 6.52 31.99
CA ALA A 1 3.33 5.91 30.97
C ALA A 1 2.34 6.95 30.46
N ARG A 2 1.92 6.92 29.18
CA ARG A 2 0.90 7.82 28.60
C ARG A 2 -0.20 6.96 27.99
N VAL A 3 -1.47 7.32 28.20
CA VAL A 3 -2.64 6.62 27.66
C VAL A 3 -3.33 7.53 26.66
N ILE A 4 -3.64 7.02 25.47
CA ILE A 4 -4.34 7.75 24.40
C ILE A 4 -5.49 6.85 23.93
N PRO A 5 -6.76 7.16 24.29
CA PRO A 5 -7.91 6.41 23.79
C PRO A 5 -8.07 6.60 22.28
N ILE A 6 -8.32 5.51 21.55
CA ILE A 6 -8.60 5.54 20.11
C ILE A 6 -10.03 5.05 19.88
N ILE A 7 -10.91 5.91 19.38
CA ILE A 7 -12.34 5.62 19.20
C ILE A 7 -12.56 5.03 17.81
N LEU A 8 -12.75 3.72 17.72
CA LEU A 8 -12.92 3.03 16.42
C LEU A 8 -14.36 3.14 15.88
N ARG A 9 -15.35 3.01 16.76
CA ARG A 9 -16.79 2.95 16.42
C ARG A 9 -17.59 3.83 17.38
N HIS A 10 -18.84 4.12 17.00
CA HIS A 10 -19.77 4.82 17.89
C HIS A 10 -19.95 4.01 19.18
N CYS A 11 -19.57 4.61 20.30
CA CYS A 11 -19.77 4.06 21.63
C CYS A 11 -19.85 5.20 22.64
N ASP A 12 -20.50 4.94 23.78
CA ASP A 12 -20.71 5.95 24.81
C ASP A 12 -19.50 6.06 25.76
N TRP A 13 -18.34 6.37 25.19
CA TRP A 13 -17.07 6.37 25.90
C TRP A 13 -16.90 7.56 26.85
N LYS A 14 -17.70 8.62 26.70
CA LYS A 14 -17.58 9.86 27.48
C LYS A 14 -17.91 9.67 28.96
N TYR A 15 -18.74 8.69 29.30
CA TYR A 15 -19.06 8.34 30.68
C TYR A 15 -18.16 7.24 31.25
N ALA A 16 -17.20 6.73 30.47
CA ALA A 16 -16.23 5.75 30.96
C ALA A 16 -15.18 6.44 31.85
N ILE A 17 -14.44 5.63 32.62
CA ILE A 17 -13.36 6.10 33.52
C ILE A 17 -12.26 6.88 32.76
N PHE A 18 -12.14 6.68 31.45
CA PHE A 18 -11.21 7.38 30.57
C PHE A 18 -11.86 8.50 29.74
N GLY A 19 -13.13 8.85 30.00
CA GLY A 19 -13.88 9.85 29.23
C GLY A 19 -13.31 11.27 29.33
N SER A 20 -12.53 11.55 30.37
CA SER A 20 -11.81 12.83 30.55
C SER A 20 -10.47 12.88 29.82
N LEU A 21 -9.99 11.78 29.24
CA LEU A 21 -8.75 11.76 28.47
C LEU A 21 -8.97 12.29 27.06
N LEU A 22 -7.93 12.92 26.51
CA LEU A 22 -7.94 13.39 25.13
C LEU A 22 -7.88 12.18 24.18
N ALA A 23 -9.02 11.89 23.55
CA ALA A 23 -9.18 10.77 22.64
C ALA A 23 -8.79 11.16 21.20
N ALA A 24 -8.32 10.17 20.44
CA ALA A 24 -8.11 10.25 19.00
C ALA A 24 -9.19 9.43 18.26
N PRO A 25 -9.59 9.79 17.03
CA PRO A 25 -9.29 11.03 16.28
C PRO A 25 -9.75 12.32 16.99
N THR A 26 -9.37 13.49 16.46
CA THR A 26 -9.75 14.81 16.97
C THR A 26 -11.25 14.87 17.32
N ASP A 27 -11.56 15.53 18.44
CA ASP A 27 -12.90 15.63 19.05
C ASP A 27 -13.50 14.29 19.51
N GLY A 28 -12.72 13.22 19.52
CA GLY A 28 -13.17 11.87 19.89
C GLY A 28 -14.20 11.30 18.91
N ARG A 29 -14.20 11.80 17.67
CA ARG A 29 -15.07 11.35 16.58
C ARG A 29 -14.66 9.94 16.15
N PRO A 30 -15.55 8.92 16.18
CA PRO A 30 -15.19 7.55 15.84
C PRO A 30 -14.63 7.41 14.42
N ILE A 31 -13.57 6.63 14.23
CA ILE A 31 -12.96 6.39 12.91
C ILE A 31 -14.00 5.98 11.86
N GLN A 32 -14.93 5.09 12.21
CA GLN A 32 -15.99 4.65 11.30
C GLN A 32 -16.92 5.78 10.78
N SER A 33 -16.98 6.91 11.48
CA SER A 33 -17.83 8.06 11.09
C SER A 33 -17.14 9.04 10.16
N TRP A 34 -15.84 8.86 9.89
CA TRP A 34 -15.10 9.72 8.98
C TRP A 34 -15.40 9.35 7.52
N PRO A 35 -15.55 10.32 6.60
CA PRO A 35 -15.75 10.04 5.17
C PRO A 35 -14.59 9.28 4.54
N ASN A 36 -13.36 9.54 5.01
CA ASN A 36 -12.15 8.86 4.59
C ASN A 36 -11.47 8.25 5.82
N LEU A 37 -11.27 6.93 5.80
CA LEU A 37 -10.63 6.20 6.89
C LEU A 37 -9.15 6.51 7.01
N ASP A 38 -8.45 6.75 5.90
CA ASP A 38 -7.03 7.06 5.88
C ASP A 38 -6.76 8.43 6.53
N GLU A 39 -7.64 9.41 6.32
CA GLU A 39 -7.58 10.69 7.02
C GLU A 39 -7.79 10.53 8.52
N ALA A 40 -8.73 9.67 8.92
CA ALA A 40 -8.99 9.38 10.34
C ALA A 40 -7.76 8.72 11.00
N PHE A 41 -7.14 7.74 10.34
CA PHE A 41 -5.92 7.10 10.84
C PHE A 41 -4.70 8.03 10.83
N LEU A 42 -4.56 8.89 9.81
CA LEU A 42 -3.51 9.92 9.78
C LEU A 42 -3.68 10.90 10.94
N ASN A 43 -4.92 11.29 11.25
CA ASN A 43 -5.22 12.13 12.40
C ASN A 43 -4.83 11.45 13.72
N VAL A 44 -5.15 10.15 13.89
CA VAL A 44 -4.72 9.35 15.05
C VAL A 44 -3.20 9.33 15.18
N VAL A 45 -2.46 9.03 14.10
CA VAL A 45 -0.99 8.99 14.12
C VAL A 45 -0.40 10.36 14.47
N THR A 46 -0.97 11.44 13.94
CA THR A 46 -0.52 12.80 14.23
C THR A 46 -0.67 13.12 15.72
N MET A 47 -1.83 12.78 16.31
CA MET A 47 -2.07 12.96 17.74
C MET A 47 -1.14 12.11 18.61
N ILE A 48 -0.88 10.87 18.21
CA ILE A 48 0.08 10.00 18.91
C ILE A 48 1.48 10.63 18.88
N ARG A 49 1.95 11.10 17.71
CA ARG A 49 3.27 11.75 17.58
C ARG A 49 3.38 13.02 18.43
N SER A 50 2.35 13.86 18.44
CA SER A 50 2.31 15.05 19.31
C SER A 50 2.28 14.70 20.80
N ALA A 51 1.76 13.52 21.14
CA ALA A 51 1.79 13.01 22.49
C ALA A 51 3.09 12.26 22.84
N LEU A 52 4.10 12.23 21.98
CA LEU A 52 5.42 11.73 22.34
C LEU A 52 6.34 12.92 22.72
N PRO A 53 7.24 12.75 23.71
CA PRO A 53 8.24 13.78 24.00
C PRO A 53 9.14 13.97 22.78
N ALA A 54 9.54 15.22 22.50
CA ALA A 54 10.50 15.51 21.44
C ALA A 54 11.78 14.71 21.70
N SER A 55 12.15 13.83 20.76
CA SER A 55 13.48 13.22 20.77
C SER A 55 14.47 14.34 20.54
N ARG A 56 15.21 14.73 21.58
CA ARG A 56 16.25 15.76 21.51
C ARG A 56 17.34 15.23 20.56
N PRO A 57 17.56 15.83 19.37
CA PRO A 57 18.78 15.55 18.64
C PRO A 57 19.99 16.03 19.48
N PRO A 58 21.16 15.37 19.43
CA PRO A 58 22.34 15.84 20.13
C PRO A 58 22.69 17.24 19.62
N GLN A 59 22.55 18.25 20.49
CA GLN A 59 22.88 19.63 20.19
C GLN A 59 24.39 19.81 20.25
N MET A 60 25.01 20.14 19.11
CA MET A 60 26.31 20.79 19.03
C MET A 60 26.11 22.30 19.34
N PRO A 61 27.03 22.97 20.05
CA PRO A 61 26.75 24.28 20.64
C PRO A 61 26.69 25.44 19.62
N LEU A 62 25.58 26.17 19.73
CA LEU A 62 25.30 27.60 19.53
C LEU A 62 26.41 28.48 18.93
N SER A 63 26.13 29.06 17.76
CA SER A 63 26.68 30.36 17.35
C SER A 63 25.57 31.41 17.43
N LEU A 64 25.77 32.41 18.30
CA LEU A 64 24.89 33.56 18.48
C LEU A 64 25.05 34.56 17.33
N ALA A 65 24.03 34.70 16.49
CA ALA A 65 23.75 35.95 15.79
C ALA A 65 22.34 35.94 15.19
N SER A 66 21.40 36.66 15.80
CA SER A 66 20.62 37.72 15.14
C SER A 66 19.52 38.27 16.06
N THR A 67 19.49 39.60 16.07
CA THR A 67 18.62 40.52 16.81
C THR A 67 17.12 40.31 16.62
N PRO A 68 16.27 40.72 17.59
CA PRO A 68 14.83 40.72 17.46
C PRO A 68 14.36 41.94 16.65
N SER A 69 13.69 41.71 15.53
CA SER A 69 12.84 42.73 14.90
C SER A 69 11.38 42.34 15.10
N SER A 70 10.73 43.06 16.00
CA SER A 70 9.30 43.01 16.24
C SER A 70 8.56 43.99 15.32
N LEU A 71 7.40 43.54 14.82
CA LEU A 71 6.15 44.25 14.46
C LEU A 71 5.64 43.86 13.05
N PRO A 72 4.33 43.89 12.78
CA PRO A 72 3.19 43.44 13.58
C PRO A 72 2.35 42.39 12.82
N VAL A 73 1.48 41.68 13.55
CA VAL A 73 0.49 40.73 12.99
C VAL A 73 -0.51 41.49 12.12
N ILE A 74 -0.37 41.39 10.80
CA ILE A 74 -1.40 41.82 9.84
C ILE A 74 -2.31 40.63 9.52
N GLY A 75 -3.60 40.85 9.74
CA GLY A 75 -4.78 40.06 9.38
C GLY A 75 -4.57 38.66 8.78
N ARG A 76 -4.86 37.62 9.56
CA ARG A 76 -5.32 36.36 8.98
C ARG A 76 -6.72 36.59 8.40
N GLU A 77 -6.78 37.03 7.15
CA GLU A 77 -7.98 36.85 6.33
C GLU A 77 -8.34 35.36 6.23
N PRO A 78 -9.61 35.00 5.99
CA PRO A 78 -10.04 33.61 5.89
C PRO A 78 -9.30 32.94 4.75
N ARG A 79 -8.39 32.03 5.09
CA ARG A 79 -7.63 31.25 4.10
C ARG A 79 -8.61 30.23 3.52
N SER A 80 -8.82 30.25 2.22
CA SER A 80 -9.62 29.23 1.56
C SER A 80 -9.10 27.84 1.92
N SER A 81 -9.99 26.94 2.34
CA SER A 81 -9.71 25.53 2.63
C SER A 81 -9.35 24.70 1.39
N ASN A 82 -9.10 25.35 0.25
CA ASN A 82 -8.75 24.75 -1.03
C ASN A 82 -7.30 25.13 -1.42
N LEU A 83 -6.36 24.88 -0.53
CA LEU A 83 -4.93 24.75 -0.87
C LEU A 83 -4.59 23.30 -1.26
N ARG A 84 -5.54 22.60 -1.91
CA ARG A 84 -5.33 21.27 -2.48
C ARG A 84 -4.54 21.45 -3.77
N ILE A 85 -3.22 21.59 -3.63
CA ILE A 85 -2.31 21.47 -4.76
C ILE A 85 -2.35 20.00 -5.17
N SER A 86 -2.93 19.71 -6.34
CA SER A 86 -2.80 18.41 -6.98
C SER A 86 -1.30 18.11 -7.11
N GLN A 87 -0.80 17.13 -6.36
CA GLN A 87 0.56 16.65 -6.58
C GLN A 87 0.61 16.07 -7.99
N SER A 88 1.25 16.79 -8.92
CA SER A 88 1.53 16.27 -10.25
C SER A 88 2.62 15.21 -10.09
N PHE A 89 2.23 13.94 -10.04
CA PHE A 89 3.17 12.83 -9.97
C PHE A 89 3.98 12.78 -11.27
N THR A 90 5.31 12.87 -11.14
CA THR A 90 6.22 12.81 -12.27
C THR A 90 6.35 11.37 -12.78
N GLU A 91 6.85 11.18 -14.00
CA GLU A 91 7.16 9.83 -14.50
C GLU A 91 8.15 9.08 -13.61
N VAL A 92 9.10 9.80 -13.00
CA VAL A 92 10.06 9.23 -12.05
C VAL A 92 9.36 8.68 -10.80
N ASP A 93 8.34 9.37 -10.30
CA ASP A 93 7.56 8.90 -9.15
C ASP A 93 6.77 7.63 -9.49
N LYS A 94 6.19 7.56 -10.69
CA LYS A 94 5.48 6.37 -11.19
C LYS A 94 6.41 5.18 -11.36
N ASP A 95 7.58 5.40 -11.93
CA ASP A 95 8.59 4.37 -12.16
C ASP A 95 9.09 3.81 -10.82
N ARG A 96 9.41 4.70 -9.86
CA ARG A 96 9.82 4.29 -8.52
C ARG A 96 8.73 3.50 -7.78
N PHE A 97 7.48 3.95 -7.88
CA PHE A 97 6.35 3.23 -7.28
C PHE A 97 6.18 1.83 -7.90
N LEU A 98 6.36 1.68 -9.21
CA LEU A 98 6.33 0.39 -9.90
C LEU A 98 7.45 -0.56 -9.42
N GLU A 99 8.67 -0.05 -9.29
CA GLU A 99 9.81 -0.81 -8.78
C GLU A 99 9.59 -1.26 -7.33
N ASP A 100 9.09 -0.36 -6.48
CA ASP A 100 8.75 -0.66 -5.08
C ASP A 100 7.61 -1.69 -4.99
N ALA A 101 6.56 -1.53 -5.81
CA ALA A 101 5.44 -2.47 -5.88
C ALA A 101 5.87 -3.86 -6.36
N PHE A 102 6.73 -3.94 -7.38
CA PHE A 102 7.28 -5.20 -7.87
C PHE A 102 8.17 -5.88 -6.83
N SER A 103 9.04 -5.12 -6.19
CA SER A 103 9.92 -5.61 -5.12
C SER A 103 9.11 -6.16 -3.95
N HIS A 104 8.03 -5.47 -3.57
CA HIS A 104 7.08 -5.93 -2.57
C HIS A 104 6.40 -7.24 -3.01
N MET A 105 5.89 -7.29 -4.24
CA MET A 105 5.18 -8.44 -4.80
C MET A 105 6.08 -9.69 -4.87
N SER A 106 7.34 -9.54 -5.28
CA SER A 106 8.31 -10.64 -5.32
C SER A 106 8.51 -11.27 -3.92
N ARG A 107 8.68 -10.43 -2.88
CA ARG A 107 8.81 -10.90 -1.49
C ARG A 107 7.52 -11.55 -0.98
N PHE A 108 6.37 -10.95 -1.31
CA PHE A 108 5.06 -11.48 -0.97
C PHE A 108 4.85 -12.89 -1.55
N PHE A 109 5.17 -13.09 -2.84
CA PHE A 109 5.07 -14.39 -3.50
C PHE A 109 6.03 -15.43 -2.89
N ALA A 110 7.28 -15.06 -2.65
CA ALA A 110 8.25 -15.96 -2.03
C ALA A 110 7.78 -16.45 -0.65
N ASN A 111 7.30 -15.53 0.20
CA ASN A 111 6.77 -15.87 1.52
C ASN A 111 5.49 -16.70 1.42
N SER A 112 4.55 -16.32 0.55
CA SER A 112 3.27 -17.01 0.40
C SER A 112 3.43 -18.44 -0.12
N LEU A 113 4.38 -18.68 -1.04
CA LEU A 113 4.72 -20.02 -1.51
C LEU A 113 5.33 -20.88 -0.40
N HIS A 114 6.26 -20.30 0.37
CA HIS A 114 6.86 -20.98 1.51
C HIS A 114 5.80 -21.40 2.55
N GLU A 115 4.89 -20.49 2.88
CA GLU A 115 3.77 -20.81 3.78
C GLU A 115 2.82 -21.86 3.21
N LEU A 116 2.54 -21.82 1.90
CA LEU A 116 1.67 -22.80 1.24
C LEU A 116 2.24 -24.22 1.32
N GLU A 117 3.54 -24.37 1.06
CA GLU A 117 4.27 -25.64 1.20
C GLU A 117 4.34 -26.10 2.65
N ALA A 118 4.60 -25.19 3.60
CA ALA A 118 4.66 -25.52 5.02
C ALA A 118 3.32 -26.04 5.57
N ARG A 119 2.19 -25.53 5.06
CA ARG A 119 0.84 -25.91 5.50
C ARG A 119 0.29 -27.15 4.78
N ASN A 120 0.85 -27.55 3.64
CA ASN A 120 0.33 -28.64 2.82
C ASN A 120 1.46 -29.54 2.33
N ALA A 121 1.64 -30.71 2.97
CA ALA A 121 2.70 -31.66 2.62
C ALA A 121 2.64 -32.19 1.17
N ALA A 122 1.45 -32.18 0.55
CA ALA A 122 1.25 -32.59 -0.85
C ALA A 122 1.62 -31.51 -1.87
N ILE A 123 1.86 -30.27 -1.41
CA ILE A 123 2.22 -29.14 -2.27
C ILE A 123 3.73 -28.92 -2.21
N LYS A 124 4.33 -28.76 -3.38
CA LYS A 124 5.71 -28.30 -3.53
C LYS A 124 5.73 -27.01 -4.32
N THR A 125 6.55 -26.06 -3.90
CA THR A 125 6.65 -24.77 -4.58
C THR A 125 8.04 -24.55 -5.14
N ALA A 126 8.11 -23.87 -6.28
CA ALA A 126 9.37 -23.41 -6.85
C ALA A 126 9.23 -21.93 -7.16
N PHE A 127 10.02 -21.12 -6.46
CA PHE A 127 10.15 -19.69 -6.72
C PHE A 127 11.51 -19.41 -7.33
N LYS A 128 11.54 -18.67 -8.43
CA LYS A 128 12.78 -18.27 -9.09
C LYS A 128 12.76 -16.78 -9.38
N SER A 129 13.54 -16.03 -8.61
CA SER A 129 13.89 -14.66 -8.97
C SER A 129 14.92 -14.70 -10.10
N ILE A 130 14.58 -14.17 -11.27
CA ILE A 130 15.49 -14.14 -12.42
C ILE A 130 16.35 -12.88 -12.33
N ASP A 131 15.72 -11.72 -12.16
CA ASP A 131 16.37 -10.41 -12.03
C ASP A 131 15.48 -9.43 -11.25
N ALA A 132 15.90 -8.16 -11.16
CA ALA A 132 15.17 -7.09 -10.47
C ALA A 132 13.80 -6.76 -11.09
N ASN A 133 13.54 -7.22 -12.31
CA ASN A 133 12.34 -6.95 -13.08
C ASN A 133 11.55 -8.23 -13.38
N ARG A 134 12.00 -9.42 -12.97
CA ARG A 134 11.42 -10.69 -13.41
C ARG A 134 11.53 -11.79 -12.37
N PHE A 135 10.43 -12.46 -12.10
CA PHE A 135 10.42 -13.71 -11.34
C PHE A 135 9.36 -14.68 -11.86
N THR A 136 9.55 -15.96 -11.57
CA THR A 136 8.59 -17.01 -11.85
C THR A 136 8.23 -17.77 -10.57
N ALA A 137 7.00 -18.28 -10.53
CA ALA A 137 6.50 -19.11 -9.46
C ALA A 137 5.77 -20.31 -10.04
N VAL A 138 6.02 -21.49 -9.50
CA VAL A 138 5.36 -22.73 -9.88
C VAL A 138 4.92 -23.47 -8.62
N VAL A 139 3.68 -23.97 -8.65
CA VAL A 139 3.08 -24.78 -7.59
C VAL A 139 2.80 -26.16 -8.15
N TYR A 140 3.43 -27.15 -7.54
CA TYR A 140 3.27 -28.56 -7.83
C TYR A 140 2.39 -29.21 -6.77
N ARG A 141 1.52 -30.12 -7.19
CA ARG A 141 0.76 -31.00 -6.31
C ARG A 141 0.91 -32.42 -6.83
N ASP A 142 1.28 -33.35 -5.95
CA ASP A 142 1.48 -34.77 -6.32
C ASP A 142 2.46 -34.95 -7.50
N GLY A 143 3.50 -34.10 -7.57
CA GLY A 143 4.50 -34.10 -8.64
C GLY A 143 4.09 -33.44 -9.96
N LYS A 144 2.84 -32.98 -10.10
CA LYS A 144 2.34 -32.30 -11.30
C LYS A 144 2.24 -30.78 -11.09
N ALA A 145 2.73 -30.00 -12.05
CA ALA A 145 2.56 -28.54 -12.02
C ALA A 145 1.09 -28.19 -12.20
N MET A 146 0.47 -27.71 -11.13
CA MET A 146 -0.95 -27.31 -11.13
C MET A 146 -1.12 -25.85 -11.51
N ALA A 147 -0.22 -24.99 -11.04
CA ALA A 147 -0.22 -23.58 -11.34
C ALA A 147 1.19 -23.07 -11.59
N ARG A 148 1.34 -22.14 -12.51
CA ARG A 148 2.59 -21.49 -12.84
C ARG A 148 2.32 -20.07 -13.28
N CYS A 149 3.21 -19.17 -12.94
CA CYS A 149 3.17 -17.82 -13.45
C CYS A 149 4.56 -17.24 -13.69
N LYS A 150 4.61 -16.28 -14.60
CA LYS A 150 5.72 -15.36 -14.82
C LYS A 150 5.23 -13.95 -14.56
N ILE A 151 5.96 -13.21 -13.73
CA ILE A 151 5.67 -11.81 -13.43
C ILE A 151 6.86 -10.97 -13.87
N VAL A 152 6.59 -9.93 -14.64
CA VAL A 152 7.60 -9.05 -15.24
C VAL A 152 7.25 -7.59 -14.99
N LEU A 153 8.20 -6.81 -14.51
CA LEU A 153 8.16 -5.35 -14.52
C LEU A 153 8.41 -4.88 -15.97
N GLY A 154 7.41 -4.28 -16.56
CA GLY A 154 7.31 -3.91 -17.98
C GLY A 154 6.49 -4.93 -18.78
N GLY A 155 6.75 -4.99 -20.09
CA GLY A 155 6.12 -5.95 -21.00
C GLY A 155 5.43 -5.28 -22.19
N MET A 156 4.47 -5.99 -22.80
CA MET A 156 3.81 -5.58 -24.05
C MET A 156 3.09 -4.22 -23.96
N PHE A 157 2.51 -3.88 -22.81
CA PHE A 157 1.74 -2.64 -22.61
C PHE A 157 2.57 -1.47 -22.02
N GLY A 158 3.90 -1.60 -21.96
CA GLY A 158 4.79 -0.55 -21.47
C GLY A 158 5.01 -0.60 -19.95
N LYS A 159 4.97 0.58 -19.30
CA LYS A 159 5.27 0.76 -17.87
C LYS A 159 4.16 0.18 -16.99
N GLY A 160 4.43 -0.96 -16.38
CA GLY A 160 3.53 -1.65 -15.47
C GLY A 160 4.10 -2.98 -14.99
N ILE A 161 3.32 -3.79 -14.30
CA ILE A 161 3.69 -5.15 -13.93
C ILE A 161 2.82 -6.09 -14.77
N SER A 162 3.40 -7.00 -15.51
CA SER A 162 2.68 -7.97 -16.34
C SER A 162 2.70 -9.35 -15.69
N PHE A 163 1.59 -10.06 -15.80
CA PHE A 163 1.42 -11.44 -15.34
C PHE A 163 1.03 -12.36 -16.50
N SER A 164 1.64 -13.53 -16.52
CA SER A 164 1.39 -14.58 -17.51
C SER A 164 1.22 -15.93 -16.83
N TYR A 165 0.24 -16.73 -17.26
CA TYR A 165 -0.04 -18.08 -16.72
C TYR A 165 0.99 -19.16 -17.15
N ASN A 166 2.12 -18.74 -17.70
CA ASN A 166 3.18 -19.64 -18.18
C ASN A 166 4.54 -19.09 -17.72
N ASP A 167 5.30 -19.94 -17.03
CA ASP A 167 6.65 -19.61 -16.54
C ASP A 167 7.67 -19.41 -17.67
N GLN A 168 7.37 -19.94 -18.86
CA GLN A 168 8.17 -19.79 -20.09
C GLN A 168 7.55 -18.82 -21.11
N ALA A 169 6.57 -18.00 -20.71
CA ALA A 169 5.96 -17.03 -21.63
C ALA A 169 7.01 -16.05 -22.19
N SER A 170 6.89 -15.71 -23.48
CA SER A 170 7.67 -14.62 -24.07
C SER A 170 7.28 -13.29 -23.43
N ASP A 171 8.19 -12.31 -23.42
CA ASP A 171 7.93 -11.00 -22.80
C ASP A 171 6.85 -10.18 -23.52
N SER A 172 6.54 -10.57 -24.76
CA SER A 172 5.44 -10.05 -25.57
C SER A 172 4.08 -10.67 -25.24
N SER A 173 4.01 -11.67 -24.36
CA SER A 173 2.77 -12.33 -23.98
C SER A 173 2.46 -12.04 -22.52
N SER A 174 1.37 -11.30 -22.30
CA SER A 174 0.82 -11.01 -20.98
C SER A 174 -0.66 -11.35 -20.97
N ASN A 175 -1.13 -12.00 -19.90
CA ASN A 175 -2.55 -12.28 -19.69
C ASN A 175 -3.21 -11.15 -18.91
N GLU A 176 -2.48 -10.61 -17.95
CA GLU A 176 -2.91 -9.53 -17.08
C GLU A 176 -1.80 -8.49 -16.97
N HIS A 177 -2.17 -7.24 -16.76
CA HIS A 177 -1.26 -6.12 -16.61
C HIS A 177 -1.74 -5.19 -15.51
N LEU A 178 -0.84 -4.73 -14.66
CA LEU A 178 -1.08 -3.70 -13.64
C LEU A 178 -0.31 -2.45 -14.07
N SER A 179 -1.02 -1.40 -14.46
CA SER A 179 -0.41 -0.10 -14.75
C SER A 179 -0.48 0.80 -13.53
N VAL A 180 0.46 1.75 -13.41
CA VAL A 180 0.34 2.82 -12.41
C VAL A 180 -0.41 3.99 -12.99
N ASP A 181 -1.36 4.48 -12.21
CA ASP A 181 -2.12 5.68 -12.50
C ASP A 181 -2.16 6.58 -11.27
N ALA A 182 -2.53 7.83 -11.46
CA ALA A 182 -2.49 8.85 -10.43
C ALA A 182 -3.82 9.57 -10.34
N ASP A 183 -4.35 9.73 -9.12
CA ASP A 183 -5.49 10.59 -8.85
C ASP A 183 -5.07 11.75 -7.96
N GLU A 184 -6.06 12.52 -7.50
CA GLU A 184 -5.84 13.63 -6.58
C GLU A 184 -5.43 13.18 -5.15
N GLN A 185 -5.40 11.88 -4.86
CA GLN A 185 -5.08 11.28 -3.55
C GLN A 185 -3.70 10.59 -3.55
N GLY A 186 -3.22 10.04 -4.68
CA GLY A 186 -1.96 9.32 -4.74
C GLY A 186 -1.71 8.54 -6.04
N LEU A 187 -0.59 7.80 -6.06
CA LEU A 187 -0.33 6.77 -7.05
C LEU A 187 -1.03 5.46 -6.66
N TYR A 188 -1.67 4.80 -7.62
CA TYR A 188 -2.33 3.52 -7.43
C TYR A 188 -2.09 2.58 -8.62
N LEU A 189 -2.26 1.28 -8.39
CA LEU A 189 -2.25 0.26 -9.43
C LEU A 189 -3.65 0.08 -10.01
N LYS A 190 -3.71 -0.02 -11.34
CA LYS A 190 -4.94 -0.34 -12.09
C LYS A 190 -4.74 -1.64 -12.86
N SER A 191 -5.65 -2.59 -12.67
CA SER A 191 -5.65 -3.85 -13.43
C SER A 191 -6.24 -3.65 -14.83
N LEU A 192 -5.51 -4.09 -15.86
CA LEU A 192 -5.96 -4.21 -17.24
C LEU A 192 -5.68 -5.65 -17.69
N GLY A 193 -6.73 -6.45 -17.87
CA GLY A 193 -6.60 -7.84 -18.30
C GLY A 193 -7.94 -8.53 -18.53
N MET A 194 -7.90 -9.75 -19.08
CA MET A 194 -9.10 -10.51 -19.45
C MET A 194 -9.89 -11.02 -18.23
N ALA A 195 -9.23 -11.33 -17.12
CA ALA A 195 -9.87 -11.68 -15.84
C ALA A 195 -10.55 -10.45 -15.20
N SER A 196 -10.07 -9.24 -15.51
CA SER A 196 -10.65 -7.97 -15.03
C SER A 196 -11.88 -7.51 -15.84
N MET A 197 -12.14 -8.10 -17.01
CA MET A 197 -13.22 -7.70 -17.93
C MET A 197 -14.65 -7.87 -17.36
N GLY A 198 -14.82 -8.61 -16.26
CA GLY A 198 -16.15 -8.94 -15.72
C GLY A 198 -16.57 -8.23 -14.42
N ARG A 199 -15.66 -7.71 -13.58
CA ARG A 199 -16.06 -7.31 -12.20
C ARG A 199 -15.28 -6.22 -11.47
N ASN A 200 -14.13 -5.72 -11.93
CA ASN A 200 -13.28 -4.88 -11.05
C ASN A 200 -12.25 -3.98 -11.75
N ARG A 201 -12.58 -3.43 -12.92
CA ARG A 201 -11.64 -2.62 -13.72
C ARG A 201 -11.19 -1.30 -13.06
N ASP A 202 -11.97 -0.78 -12.10
CA ASP A 202 -11.78 0.54 -11.49
C ASP A 202 -11.57 0.48 -9.97
N ARG A 203 -10.85 -0.53 -9.47
CA ARG A 203 -10.32 -0.47 -8.10
C ARG A 203 -8.95 0.21 -8.11
N HIS A 204 -8.81 1.26 -7.31
CA HIS A 204 -7.50 1.76 -6.89
C HIS A 204 -6.85 0.68 -6.03
N LEU A 205 -5.89 -0.06 -6.60
CA LEU A 205 -5.19 -1.11 -5.90
C LEU A 205 -3.92 -0.52 -5.27
N THR A 206 -3.72 -0.79 -3.99
CA THR A 206 -2.43 -0.58 -3.33
C THR A 206 -1.43 -1.64 -3.79
N CYS A 207 -0.14 -1.49 -3.43
CA CYS A 207 0.88 -2.51 -3.70
C CYS A 207 0.47 -3.90 -3.17
N ASP A 208 -0.15 -3.92 -1.98
CA ASP A 208 -0.70 -5.13 -1.37
C ASP A 208 -1.86 -5.69 -2.21
N GLY A 209 -2.82 -4.83 -2.59
CA GLY A 209 -3.97 -5.24 -3.40
C GLY A 209 -3.57 -5.78 -4.77
N GLY A 210 -2.55 -5.20 -5.42
CA GLY A 210 -1.99 -5.72 -6.67
C GLY A 210 -1.31 -7.08 -6.49
N SER A 211 -0.60 -7.26 -5.38
CA SER A 211 0.07 -8.53 -5.05
C SER A 211 -0.96 -9.64 -4.76
N GLU A 212 -1.98 -9.35 -3.95
CA GLU A 212 -3.08 -10.26 -3.67
C GLU A 212 -3.88 -10.61 -4.93
N TYR A 213 -4.11 -9.64 -5.82
CA TYR A 213 -4.77 -9.89 -7.10
C TYR A 213 -4.02 -10.93 -7.92
N TYR A 214 -2.71 -10.76 -8.14
CA TYR A 214 -1.91 -11.74 -8.90
C TYR A 214 -1.78 -13.09 -8.19
N TRP A 215 -1.70 -13.08 -6.86
CA TRP A 215 -1.72 -14.30 -6.08
C TRP A 215 -3.02 -15.08 -6.27
N SER A 216 -4.17 -14.38 -6.28
CA SER A 216 -5.47 -15.00 -6.50
C SER A 216 -5.56 -15.68 -7.87
N LEU A 217 -4.95 -15.10 -8.91
CA LEU A 217 -4.87 -15.71 -10.24
C LEU A 217 -4.01 -16.97 -10.25
N LEU A 218 -2.89 -16.99 -9.55
CA LEU A 218 -2.06 -18.19 -9.41
C LEU A 218 -2.82 -19.30 -8.65
N MET A 219 -3.65 -18.93 -7.68
CA MET A 219 -4.42 -19.88 -6.85
C MET A 219 -5.72 -20.38 -7.51
N ASP A 220 -6.31 -19.64 -8.45
CA ASP A 220 -7.60 -20.00 -9.08
C ASP A 220 -7.60 -21.42 -9.69
N PRO A 221 -6.59 -21.87 -10.47
CA PRO A 221 -6.52 -23.25 -10.97
C PRO A 221 -6.46 -24.30 -9.87
N LEU A 222 -5.77 -24.02 -8.76
CA LEU A 222 -5.64 -24.91 -7.61
C LEU A 222 -7.00 -25.10 -6.90
N GLN A 223 -7.83 -24.06 -6.85
CA GLN A 223 -9.13 -24.08 -6.18
C GLN A 223 -10.23 -24.69 -7.03
N ARG A 224 -10.15 -24.58 -8.37
CA ARG A 224 -11.13 -25.17 -9.30
C ARG A 224 -11.03 -26.69 -9.44
N THR A 225 -9.88 -27.28 -9.13
CA THR A 225 -9.62 -28.72 -9.30
C THR A 225 -10.16 -29.54 -8.10
N ARG A 226 -11.38 -29.24 -7.64
CA ARG A 226 -12.09 -30.01 -6.60
C ARG A 226 -12.74 -31.26 -7.17
#